data_AF-T1AA85-F1
#
_entry.id   AF-T1AA85-F1
#
_cell.length_a   1.000
_cell.length_b   1.000
_cell.length_c   1.000
_cell.angle_alpha   90.00
_cell.angle_beta   90.00
_cell.angle_gamma   90.00
#
_symmetry.space_group_name_H-M   'P 1'
#
loop_
_entity.id
_entity.type
_entity.pdbx_description
1 polymer ?
#
loop_
_entity_poly.entity_id
_entity_poly.type
_entity_poly.pdbx_seq_one_letter_code
_entity_poly.pdbx_strand_id
1 'polypeptide(L)'
;MHSVIVQDRRGLFRVWNLSLAIATFALTVLGTFFTRSGVLQSVHAFSSSTLGPLLIGFFFVVVALGAGLLAWRGDRLRSPVGVGHPFSREGLFVANNVLFVGFAIVVLLGTVFPLLYEAVNGGSVSVGSPYFATVAAPMSVVLLVLMALAPLVSWRAASASVLWGRLRVTAWVALAVVVALIAAG
;
A
#
# COMPACT_ATOMS: atom_id res chain seq x y z
N MET A 1 0.37 8.16 8.20
CA MET A 1 0.54 8.32 9.66
C MET A 1 1.82 7.65 10.19
N HIS A 2 1.99 6.33 10.07
CA HIS A 2 3.19 5.64 10.61
C HIS A 2 4.53 6.18 10.11
N SER A 3 4.64 6.49 8.81
CA SER A 3 5.87 7.06 8.24
C SER A 3 6.10 8.53 8.61
N VAL A 4 5.05 9.27 8.98
CA VAL A 4 5.16 10.67 9.47
C VAL A 4 5.73 10.70 10.88
N ILE A 5 5.35 9.75 11.75
CA ILE A 5 5.93 9.63 13.09
C ILE A 5 7.45 9.40 13.03
N VAL A 6 7.92 8.62 12.06
CA VAL A 6 9.36 8.41 11.83
C VAL A 6 10.02 9.67 11.30
N GLN A 7 9.35 10.41 10.41
CA GLN A 7 9.83 11.72 9.94
C GLN A 7 9.98 12.72 11.09
N ASP A 8 8.99 12.86 11.97
CA ASP A 8 9.03 13.82 13.08
C ASP A 8 10.11 13.46 14.11
N ARG A 9 10.33 12.17 14.37
CA ARG A 9 11.31 11.71 15.37
C ARG A 9 12.74 11.62 14.87
N ARG A 10 12.97 11.41 13.57
CA ARG A 10 14.31 11.14 12.99
C ARG A 10 14.69 12.08 11.85
N GLY A 11 13.78 12.94 11.40
CA GLY A 11 14.00 13.83 10.26
C GLY A 11 14.12 13.11 8.91
N LEU A 12 13.78 11.82 8.84
CA LEU A 12 13.90 10.94 7.67
C LEU A 12 12.63 11.00 6.78
N PHE A 13 12.72 10.48 5.54
CA PHE A 13 11.55 10.14 4.69
C PHE A 13 10.64 11.29 4.23
N ARG A 14 11.11 12.55 4.19
CA ARG A 14 10.27 13.69 3.73
C ARG A 14 9.76 13.50 2.31
N VAL A 15 10.65 13.16 1.37
CA VAL A 15 10.29 12.89 -0.04
C VAL A 15 9.30 11.73 -0.15
N TRP A 16 9.55 10.67 0.63
CA TRP A 16 8.68 9.49 0.66
C TRP A 16 7.26 9.84 1.15
N ASN A 17 7.14 10.53 2.28
CA ASN A 17 5.84 10.92 2.83
C ASN A 17 5.07 11.87 1.91
N LEU A 18 5.77 12.82 1.28
CA LEU A 18 5.17 13.70 0.27
C LEU A 18 4.69 12.90 -0.95
N SER A 19 5.49 11.95 -1.43
CA SER A 19 5.09 11.08 -2.55
C SER A 19 3.84 10.24 -2.22
N LEU A 20 3.76 9.69 -1.00
CA LEU A 20 2.58 8.96 -0.54
C LEU A 20 1.36 9.85 -0.40
N ALA A 21 1.52 11.10 0.06
CA ALA A 21 0.42 12.05 0.15
C ALA A 21 -0.15 12.41 -1.23
N ILE A 22 0.73 12.72 -2.19
CA ILE A 22 0.36 12.99 -3.58
C ILE A 22 -0.33 11.76 -4.19
N ALA A 23 0.25 10.57 -4.02
CA ALA A 23 -0.31 9.33 -4.53
C ALA A 23 -1.70 9.05 -3.93
N THR A 24 -1.87 9.23 -2.63
CA THR A 24 -3.16 9.05 -1.95
C THR A 24 -4.22 9.99 -2.54
N PHE A 25 -3.89 11.28 -2.69
CA PHE A 25 -4.80 12.23 -3.30
C PHE A 25 -5.13 11.87 -4.75
N ALA A 26 -4.13 11.51 -5.56
CA ALA A 26 -4.35 11.06 -6.94
C ALA A 26 -5.26 9.81 -7.00
N LEU A 27 -5.05 8.83 -6.13
CA LEU A 27 -5.88 7.62 -6.06
C LEU A 27 -7.33 7.92 -5.62
N THR A 28 -7.56 8.93 -4.78
CA THR A 28 -8.94 9.36 -4.46
C THR A 28 -9.65 9.97 -5.66
N VAL A 29 -8.94 10.75 -6.49
CA VAL A 29 -9.48 11.28 -7.75
C VAL A 29 -9.79 10.14 -8.72
N LEU A 30 -8.88 9.17 -8.85
CA LEU A 30 -9.07 8.00 -9.70
C LEU A 30 -10.25 7.12 -9.25
N GLY A 31 -10.40 6.89 -7.94
CA GLY A 31 -11.56 6.18 -7.38
C GLY A 31 -12.88 6.91 -7.63
N THR A 32 -12.86 8.25 -7.59
CA THR A 32 -14.03 9.07 -7.95
C THR A 32 -14.35 8.93 -9.44
N PHE A 33 -13.33 8.89 -10.31
CA PHE A 33 -13.51 8.59 -11.73
C PHE A 33 -14.17 7.23 -11.94
N PHE A 34 -13.70 6.17 -11.28
CA PHE A 34 -14.30 4.83 -11.39
C PHE A 34 -15.78 4.77 -11.02
N THR A 35 -16.19 5.48 -9.97
CA THR A 35 -17.57 5.45 -9.47
C THR A 35 -18.54 6.38 -10.20
N ARG A 36 -18.03 7.37 -10.95
CA ARG A 36 -18.84 8.39 -11.63
C ARG A 36 -18.81 8.34 -13.16
N SER A 37 -17.79 7.75 -13.76
CA SER A 37 -17.63 7.70 -15.22
C SER A 37 -18.45 6.60 -15.89
N GLY A 38 -18.88 5.58 -15.13
CA GLY A 38 -19.49 4.37 -15.71
C GLY A 38 -18.50 3.46 -16.42
N VAL A 39 -17.18 3.71 -16.30
CA VAL A 39 -16.13 2.88 -16.92
C VAL A 39 -16.05 1.47 -16.33
N LEU A 40 -16.44 1.31 -15.07
CA LEU A 40 -16.53 0.01 -14.40
C LEU A 40 -18.01 -0.30 -14.14
N GLN A 41 -18.43 -1.50 -14.56
CA GLN A 41 -19.72 -2.06 -14.18
C GLN A 41 -19.65 -2.53 -12.73
N SER A 42 -20.10 -1.68 -11.80
CA SER A 42 -20.08 -1.96 -10.36
C SER A 42 -21.44 -1.68 -9.76
N VAL A 43 -21.89 -2.55 -8.85
CA VAL A 43 -23.09 -2.30 -8.03
C VAL A 43 -22.94 -1.08 -7.10
N HIS A 44 -21.72 -0.59 -6.94
CA HIS A 44 -21.39 0.63 -6.19
C HIS A 44 -21.17 1.85 -7.11
N ALA A 45 -21.47 1.74 -8.41
CA ALA A 45 -21.49 2.89 -9.31
C ALA A 45 -22.83 3.63 -9.15
N PHE A 46 -22.79 4.83 -8.57
CA PHE A 46 -24.00 5.57 -8.19
C PHE A 46 -24.60 6.41 -9.33
N SER A 47 -23.83 6.73 -10.38
CA SER A 47 -24.33 7.47 -11.55
C SER A 47 -23.36 7.40 -12.73
N SER A 48 -23.84 7.29 -13.95
CA SER A 48 -23.08 7.65 -15.16
C SER A 48 -23.20 9.17 -15.41
N SER A 49 -22.10 9.90 -15.20
CA SER A 49 -22.04 11.35 -15.38
C SER A 49 -21.09 11.74 -16.51
N THR A 50 -21.35 12.87 -17.16
CA THR A 50 -20.46 13.47 -18.17
C THR A 50 -19.14 14.01 -17.58
N LEU A 51 -18.93 13.90 -16.26
CA LEU A 51 -17.72 14.33 -15.57
C LEU A 51 -16.51 13.39 -15.76
N GLY A 52 -16.69 12.19 -16.33
CA GLY A 52 -15.60 11.21 -16.52
C GLY A 52 -14.33 11.81 -17.15
N PRO A 53 -14.40 12.47 -18.32
CA PRO A 53 -13.26 13.12 -18.96
C PRO A 53 -12.58 14.20 -18.10
N LEU A 54 -13.36 14.99 -17.35
CA LEU A 54 -12.82 16.02 -16.46
C LEU A 54 -12.06 15.39 -15.29
N LEU A 55 -12.60 14.32 -14.69
CA LEU A 55 -11.97 13.63 -13.56
C LEU A 55 -10.67 12.94 -13.95
N ILE A 56 -10.63 12.27 -15.11
CA ILE A 56 -9.39 11.63 -15.57
C ILE A 56 -8.35 12.67 -16.00
N GLY A 57 -8.77 13.78 -16.62
CA GLY A 57 -7.89 14.92 -16.91
C GLY A 57 -7.31 15.52 -15.63
N PHE A 58 -8.16 15.75 -14.61
CA PHE A 58 -7.73 16.25 -13.30
C PHE A 58 -6.77 15.28 -12.61
N PHE A 59 -6.99 13.96 -12.70
CA PHE A 59 -6.05 12.95 -12.21
C PHE A 59 -4.66 13.12 -12.83
N PHE A 60 -4.56 13.25 -14.15
CA PHE A 60 -3.27 13.46 -14.82
C PHE A 60 -2.61 14.78 -14.42
N VAL A 61 -3.39 15.86 -14.26
CA VAL A 61 -2.88 17.15 -13.75
C VAL A 61 -2.30 17.00 -12.36
N VAL A 62 -3.01 16.33 -11.45
CA VAL A 62 -2.55 16.09 -10.07
C VAL A 62 -1.26 15.28 -10.04
N VAL A 63 -1.18 14.20 -10.83
CA VAL A 63 0.02 13.36 -10.92
C VAL A 63 1.20 14.14 -11.50
N ALA A 64 0.99 14.85 -12.60
CA ALA A 64 2.04 15.61 -13.27
C ALA A 64 2.57 16.76 -12.42
N LEU A 65 1.67 17.57 -11.83
CA LEU A 65 2.05 18.67 -10.95
C LEU A 65 2.72 18.16 -9.67
N GLY A 66 2.14 17.13 -9.04
CA GLY A 66 2.70 16.54 -7.82
C GLY A 66 4.09 15.97 -8.05
N ALA A 67 4.28 15.18 -9.11
CA ALA A 67 5.58 14.62 -9.48
C ALA A 67 6.58 15.72 -9.89
N GLY A 68 6.14 16.71 -10.67
CA GLY A 68 6.97 17.83 -11.11
C GLY A 68 7.47 18.68 -9.93
N LEU A 69 6.58 19.01 -8.98
CA LEU A 69 6.95 19.74 -7.77
C LEU A 69 7.90 18.92 -6.89
N LEU A 70 7.68 17.60 -6.77
CA LEU A 70 8.55 16.72 -6.00
C LEU A 70 9.93 16.58 -6.63
N ALA A 71 10.01 16.47 -7.96
CA ALA A 71 11.27 16.44 -8.69
C ALA A 71 12.03 17.76 -8.57
N TRP A 72 11.33 18.90 -8.71
CA TRP A 72 11.92 20.23 -8.62
C TRP A 72 12.43 20.57 -7.21
N ARG A 73 11.69 20.16 -6.17
CA ARG A 73 12.00 20.51 -4.77
C ARG A 73 12.64 19.37 -3.98
N GLY A 74 12.82 18.21 -4.60
CA GLY A 74 13.29 16.97 -3.98
C GLY A 74 14.65 17.12 -3.31
N ASP A 75 15.58 17.86 -3.91
CA ASP A 75 16.92 18.06 -3.36
C ASP A 75 16.90 18.86 -2.05
N ARG A 76 15.97 19.80 -1.89
CA ARG A 76 15.79 20.56 -0.63
C ARG A 76 15.11 19.73 0.46
N LEU A 77 14.54 18.58 0.10
CA LEU A 77 13.79 17.69 0.99
C LEU A 77 14.58 16.43 1.37
N ARG A 78 15.76 16.21 0.77
CA ARG A 78 16.61 15.06 1.10
C ARG A 78 17.11 15.16 2.54
N SER A 79 16.87 14.09 3.29
CA SER A 79 17.38 13.95 4.65
C SER A 79 18.87 13.52 4.60
N PRO A 80 19.76 14.11 5.41
CA PRO A 80 21.18 13.73 5.46
C PRO A 80 21.45 12.35 6.07
N VAL A 81 20.48 11.81 6.81
CA VAL A 81 20.62 10.58 7.59
C VAL A 81 19.96 9.42 6.82
N GLY A 82 20.62 8.26 6.79
CA GLY A 82 20.09 7.05 6.18
C GLY A 82 19.29 6.19 7.16
N VAL A 83 18.58 5.19 6.64
CA VAL A 83 17.97 4.15 7.48
C VAL A 83 19.09 3.33 8.12
N GLY A 84 18.99 3.04 9.42
CA GLY A 84 19.95 2.21 10.14
C GLY A 84 19.86 0.72 9.75
N HIS A 85 20.21 -0.16 10.69
CA HIS A 85 20.20 -1.62 10.46
C HIS A 85 18.82 -2.13 10.00
N PRO A 86 18.71 -3.01 8.97
CA PRO A 86 17.44 -3.50 8.43
C PRO A 86 16.52 -4.18 9.45
N PHE A 87 17.10 -4.79 10.49
CA PHE A 87 16.38 -5.45 11.58
C PHE A 87 16.11 -4.53 12.80
N SER A 88 15.99 -3.22 12.59
CA SER A 88 15.53 -2.28 13.61
C SER A 88 14.03 -2.00 13.49
N ARG A 89 13.43 -1.33 14.50
CA ARG A 89 12.06 -0.81 14.38
C ARG A 89 11.88 0.00 13.10
N GLU A 90 12.83 0.86 12.76
CA GLU A 90 12.80 1.67 11.54
C GLU A 90 12.80 0.80 10.29
N GLY A 91 13.68 -0.22 10.23
CA GLY A 91 13.72 -1.14 9.10
C GLY A 91 12.41 -1.90 8.92
N LEU A 92 11.80 -2.39 10.00
CA LEU A 92 10.48 -3.02 9.96
C LEU A 92 9.37 -2.05 9.55
N PHE A 93 9.40 -0.80 10.02
CA PHE A 93 8.45 0.22 9.60
C PHE A 93 8.58 0.53 8.10
N VAL A 94 9.81 0.64 7.59
CA VAL A 94 10.06 0.86 6.15
C VAL A 94 9.58 -0.34 5.35
N ALA A 95 9.93 -1.57 5.74
CA ALA A 95 9.49 -2.79 5.09
C ALA A 95 7.96 -2.88 5.02
N ASN A 96 7.27 -2.57 6.13
CA ASN A 96 5.82 -2.55 6.19
C ASN A 96 5.21 -1.51 5.25
N ASN A 97 5.77 -0.30 5.18
CA ASN A 97 5.30 0.74 4.26
C ASN A 97 5.53 0.35 2.79
N VAL A 98 6.70 -0.18 2.45
CA VAL A 98 7.00 -0.66 1.09
C VAL A 98 6.02 -1.75 0.69
N LEU A 99 5.72 -2.68 1.60
CA LEU A 99 4.78 -3.77 1.34
C LEU A 99 3.35 -3.26 1.16
N PHE A 100 2.92 -2.25 1.93
CA PHE A 100 1.63 -1.56 1.70
C PHE A 100 1.55 -0.88 0.33
N VAL A 101 2.62 -0.20 -0.08
CA VAL A 101 2.70 0.42 -1.41
C VAL A 101 2.64 -0.65 -2.51
N GLY A 102 3.40 -1.73 -2.36
CA GLY A 102 3.35 -2.87 -3.28
C GLY A 102 1.94 -3.47 -3.37
N PHE A 103 1.28 -3.65 -2.23
CA PHE A 103 -0.10 -4.16 -2.19
C PHE A 103 -1.07 -3.23 -2.92
N ALA A 104 -0.96 -1.92 -2.70
CA ALA A 104 -1.76 -0.92 -3.40
C ALA A 104 -1.52 -0.97 -4.93
N ILE A 105 -0.27 -1.15 -5.37
CA ILE A 105 0.08 -1.31 -6.80
C ILE A 105 -0.58 -2.57 -7.38
N VAL A 106 -0.49 -3.71 -6.70
CA VAL A 106 -1.11 -4.97 -7.15
C VAL A 106 -2.61 -4.81 -7.34
N VAL A 107 -3.28 -4.17 -6.38
CA VAL A 107 -4.74 -3.92 -6.44
C VAL A 107 -5.07 -2.94 -7.56
N LEU A 108 -4.32 -1.83 -7.65
CA LEU A 108 -4.50 -0.83 -8.71
C LEU A 108 -4.34 -1.45 -10.09
N LEU A 109 -3.29 -2.25 -10.29
CA LEU A 109 -3.00 -2.90 -11.56
C LEU A 109 -4.10 -3.91 -11.93
N GLY A 110 -4.53 -4.75 -10.98
CA GLY A 110 -5.64 -5.68 -11.21
C GLY A 110 -6.96 -4.97 -11.54
N THR A 111 -7.16 -3.77 -11.03
CA THR A 111 -8.35 -2.95 -11.30
C THR A 111 -8.28 -2.22 -12.64
N VAL A 112 -7.11 -1.66 -12.98
CA VAL A 112 -6.91 -0.83 -14.19
C VAL A 112 -6.65 -1.69 -15.43
N PHE A 113 -6.05 -2.88 -15.28
CA PHE A 113 -5.67 -3.73 -16.41
C PHE A 113 -6.84 -4.10 -17.35
N PRO A 114 -8.01 -4.56 -16.87
CA PRO A 114 -9.19 -4.75 -17.71
C PRO A 114 -9.55 -3.53 -18.57
N LEU A 115 -9.53 -2.34 -17.96
CA LEU A 115 -9.90 -1.09 -18.60
C LEU A 115 -8.92 -0.70 -19.71
N LEU A 116 -7.62 -0.89 -19.45
CA LEU A 116 -6.58 -0.63 -20.45
C LEU A 116 -6.66 -1.63 -21.61
N TYR A 117 -6.90 -2.91 -21.30
CA TYR A 117 -7.04 -3.94 -22.31
C TYR A 117 -8.25 -3.65 -23.22
N GLU A 118 -9.38 -3.26 -22.65
CA GLU A 118 -10.58 -2.86 -23.40
C GLU A 118 -10.33 -1.62 -24.26
N ALA A 119 -9.67 -0.60 -23.72
CA ALA A 119 -9.38 0.63 -24.45
C ALA A 119 -8.43 0.42 -25.66
N VAL A 120 -7.49 -0.52 -25.58
CA VAL A 120 -6.47 -0.76 -26.62
C VAL A 120 -6.92 -1.83 -27.62
N ASN A 121 -7.48 -2.95 -27.14
CA ASN A 121 -7.78 -4.12 -27.95
C ASN A 121 -9.28 -4.26 -28.30
N GLY A 122 -10.16 -3.46 -27.69
CA GLY A 122 -11.61 -3.53 -27.89
C GLY A 122 -12.29 -4.78 -27.33
N GLY A 123 -11.54 -5.68 -26.66
CA GLY A 123 -12.07 -6.87 -26.00
C GLY A 123 -12.18 -6.67 -24.49
N SER A 124 -13.09 -7.38 -23.83
CA SER A 124 -13.22 -7.34 -22.38
C SER A 124 -12.49 -8.54 -21.73
N VAL A 125 -11.68 -8.24 -20.71
CA VAL A 125 -11.02 -9.26 -19.88
C VAL A 125 -11.34 -8.96 -18.43
N SER A 126 -11.69 -9.98 -17.65
CA SER A 126 -11.97 -9.83 -16.22
C SER A 126 -10.83 -10.40 -15.39
N VAL A 127 -10.34 -9.61 -14.43
CA VAL A 127 -9.39 -10.06 -13.42
C VAL A 127 -10.18 -10.48 -12.19
N GLY A 128 -10.32 -11.78 -12.00
CA GLY A 128 -11.13 -12.37 -10.93
C GLY A 128 -10.36 -12.73 -9.66
N SER A 129 -11.07 -13.39 -8.74
CA SER A 129 -10.55 -13.89 -7.45
C SER A 129 -9.20 -14.63 -7.54
N PRO A 130 -8.91 -15.49 -8.54
CA PRO A 130 -7.64 -16.23 -8.60
C PRO A 130 -6.39 -15.33 -8.62
N TYR A 131 -6.45 -14.16 -9.28
CA TYR A 131 -5.35 -13.20 -9.31
C TYR A 131 -5.06 -12.64 -7.91
N PHE A 132 -6.12 -12.22 -7.20
CA PHE A 132 -5.98 -11.65 -5.85
C PHE A 132 -5.58 -12.72 -4.83
N ALA A 133 -6.11 -13.94 -4.96
CA ALA A 133 -5.74 -15.06 -4.09
C ALA A 133 -4.25 -15.44 -4.23
N THR A 134 -3.70 -15.37 -5.44
CA THR A 134 -2.30 -15.76 -5.68
C THR A 134 -1.31 -14.64 -5.34
N VAL A 135 -1.67 -13.38 -5.54
CA VAL A 135 -0.74 -12.25 -5.35
C VAL A 135 -1.02 -11.46 -4.07
N ALA A 136 -2.27 -11.06 -3.84
CA ALA A 136 -2.62 -10.19 -2.72
C ALA A 136 -2.68 -10.97 -1.38
N ALA A 137 -3.21 -12.19 -1.37
CA ALA A 137 -3.30 -12.99 -0.15
C ALA A 137 -1.95 -13.23 0.55
N PRO A 138 -0.88 -13.73 -0.11
CA PRO A 138 0.40 -13.92 0.57
C PRO A 138 1.01 -12.61 1.06
N MET A 139 0.88 -11.52 0.31
CA MET A 139 1.33 -10.18 0.74
C MET A 139 0.59 -9.72 2.00
N SER A 140 -0.71 -9.98 2.09
CA SER A 140 -1.51 -9.63 3.28
C SER A 140 -1.08 -10.40 4.53
N VAL A 141 -0.73 -11.69 4.39
CA VAL A 141 -0.19 -12.49 5.49
C VAL A 141 1.15 -11.91 5.97
N VAL A 142 2.05 -11.57 5.05
CA VAL A 142 3.35 -10.96 5.41
C VAL A 142 3.15 -9.60 6.08
N LEU A 143 2.22 -8.78 5.59
CA LEU A 143 1.85 -7.50 6.22
C LEU A 143 1.37 -7.71 7.67
N LEU A 144 0.46 -8.66 7.90
CA LEU A 144 -0.05 -8.95 9.23
C LEU A 144 1.05 -9.41 10.18
N VAL A 145 1.96 -10.26 9.72
CA VAL A 145 3.12 -10.70 10.50
C VAL A 145 4.02 -9.51 10.85
N LEU A 146 4.35 -8.65 9.87
CA LEU A 146 5.16 -7.45 10.11
C LEU A 146 4.48 -6.48 11.09
N MET A 147 3.17 -6.29 10.98
CA MET A 147 2.40 -5.46 11.90
C MET A 147 2.37 -6.03 13.32
N ALA A 148 2.38 -7.35 13.49
CA ALA A 148 2.51 -7.99 14.79
C ALA A 148 3.92 -7.86 15.39
N LEU A 149 4.97 -7.94 14.55
CA LEU A 149 6.37 -7.91 14.99
C LEU A 149 6.88 -6.49 15.29
N ALA A 150 6.51 -5.49 14.48
CA ALA A 150 7.05 -4.13 14.55
C ALA A 150 6.88 -3.44 15.93
N PRO A 151 5.75 -3.58 16.66
CA PRO A 151 5.60 -3.02 18.00
C PRO A 151 6.49 -3.70 19.05
N LEU A 152 6.83 -4.98 18.84
CA LEU A 152 7.50 -5.82 19.84
C LEU A 152 9.03 -5.71 19.81
N VAL A 153 9.61 -5.43 18.64
CA VAL A 153 11.03 -5.06 18.50
C VAL A 153 11.25 -3.72 19.17
N SER A 154 12.35 -3.46 19.89
CA SER A 154 12.66 -2.14 20.47
C SER A 154 13.38 -1.21 19.48
N TRP A 155 13.46 0.10 19.78
CA TRP A 155 14.20 1.09 18.96
C TRP A 155 15.72 0.83 18.90
N ARG A 156 16.25 -0.03 19.79
CA ARG A 156 17.57 -0.66 19.68
C ARG A 156 17.36 -2.16 19.42
N ALA A 157 18.20 -2.77 18.60
CA ALA A 157 18.12 -4.18 18.21
C ALA A 157 17.73 -5.07 19.40
N ALA A 158 16.50 -5.59 19.38
CA ALA A 158 16.05 -6.51 20.40
C ALA A 158 16.73 -7.86 20.15
N SER A 159 17.32 -8.47 21.17
CA SER A 159 17.85 -9.82 21.06
C SER A 159 16.70 -10.80 20.74
N ALA A 160 16.91 -11.70 19.78
CA ALA A 160 15.91 -12.66 19.32
C ALA A 160 15.26 -13.47 20.46
N SER A 161 16.01 -13.75 21.53
CA SER A 161 15.56 -14.43 22.74
C SER A 161 14.45 -13.68 23.50
N VAL A 162 14.54 -12.35 23.59
CA VAL A 162 13.55 -11.51 24.27
C VAL A 162 12.29 -11.39 23.44
N LEU A 163 12.44 -11.32 22.11
CA LEU A 163 11.31 -11.28 21.18
C LEU A 163 10.53 -12.61 21.22
N TRP A 164 11.22 -13.75 21.20
CA TRP A 164 10.61 -15.08 21.29
C TRP A 164 9.88 -15.30 22.62
N GLY A 165 10.45 -14.84 23.73
CA GLY A 165 9.81 -14.91 25.05
C GLY A 165 8.44 -14.22 25.10
N ARG A 166 8.28 -13.12 24.36
CA ARG A 166 7.03 -12.34 24.25
C ARG A 166 6.06 -12.89 23.21
N LEU A 167 6.57 -13.41 22.10
CA LEU A 167 5.77 -13.87 20.96
C LEU A 167 5.26 -15.30 21.09
N ARG A 168 5.92 -16.16 21.86
CA ARG A 168 5.60 -17.60 21.85
C ARG A 168 4.13 -17.89 22.13
N VAL A 169 3.51 -17.24 23.12
CA VAL A 169 2.12 -17.53 23.50
C VAL A 169 1.17 -17.14 22.38
N THR A 170 1.32 -15.93 21.82
CA THR A 170 0.48 -15.47 20.72
C THR A 170 0.73 -16.26 19.44
N ALA A 171 1.97 -16.67 19.16
CA ALA A 171 2.32 -17.52 18.02
C ALA A 171 1.68 -18.92 18.13
N TRP A 172 1.73 -19.55 19.31
CA TRP A 172 1.09 -20.86 19.53
C TRP A 172 -0.43 -20.79 19.45
N VAL A 173 -1.05 -19.74 19.99
CA VAL A 173 -2.50 -19.53 19.86
C VAL A 173 -2.89 -19.31 18.39
N ALA A 174 -2.14 -18.47 17.66
CA ALA A 174 -2.39 -18.25 16.23
C ALA A 174 -2.24 -19.55 15.42
N LEU A 175 -1.21 -20.35 15.71
CA LEU A 175 -1.02 -21.66 15.07
C LEU A 175 -2.18 -22.61 15.38
N ALA A 176 -2.61 -22.69 16.64
CA ALA A 176 -3.74 -23.53 17.04
C ALA A 176 -5.03 -23.15 16.32
N VAL A 177 -5.30 -21.84 16.17
CA VAL A 177 -6.46 -21.33 15.43
C VAL A 177 -6.37 -21.70 13.94
N VAL A 178 -5.21 -21.51 13.30
CA VAL A 178 -5.01 -21.89 11.90
C VAL A 178 -5.24 -23.39 11.68
N VAL A 179 -4.67 -24.23 12.55
CA VAL A 179 -4.87 -25.69 12.49
C VAL A 179 -6.34 -26.07 12.69
N ALA A 180 -7.02 -25.43 13.65
CA ALA A 180 -8.44 -25.68 13.89
C ALA A 180 -9.32 -25.29 12.68
N LEU A 181 -9.03 -24.17 12.04
CA LEU A 181 -9.73 -23.74 10.82
C LEU A 181 -9.49 -24.72 9.66
N ILE A 182 -8.24 -25.13 9.42
CA ILE A 182 -7.92 -26.12 8.39
C ILE A 182 -8.61 -27.47 8.66
N ALA A 183 -8.71 -27.88 9.93
CA ALA A 183 -9.39 -29.11 10.31
C ALA A 183 -10.92 -29.02 10.20
N ALA A 184 -11.50 -27.82 10.31
CA ALA A 184 -12.94 -27.58 10.23
C ALA A 184 -13.47 -27.46 8.79
N GLY A 185 -12.60 -27.18 7.81
CA GLY A 185 -12.96 -27.02 6.39
C GLY A 185 -13.27 -25.58 6.02
#